data_AF-A0A1Q4AH14-F1
#
_entry.id   AF-A0A1Q4AH14-F1
#
_cell.length_a   1.000
_cell.length_b   1.000
_cell.length_c   1.000
_cell.angle_alpha   90.00
_cell.angle_beta   90.00
_cell.angle_gamma   90.00
#
_symmetry.space_group_name_H-M   'P 1'
#
loop_
_entity.id
_entity.type
_entity.pdbx_description
1 polymer ?
#
loop_
_entity_poly.entity_id
_entity_poly.type
_entity_poly.pdbx_seq_one_letter_code
_entity_poly.pdbx_strand_id
1 'polypeptide(L)'
;MKTMILAFTLGAIAFASPVSAFAAATPCENTLKELRAAEASAKVSDADKKKVSDLEAKGIERCNADDDKRANDFFAQAMKVLGK
;
A
#
# COMPACT_ATOMS: atom_id res chain seq x y z
N MET A 1 1.69 22.24 67.74
CA MET A 1 1.47 20.79 67.54
C MET A 1 0.84 20.66 66.16
N LYS A 2 1.61 20.61 65.07
CA LYS A 2 2.27 19.44 64.47
C LYS A 2 1.27 18.36 64.06
N THR A 3 0.80 18.44 62.81
CA THR A 3 0.65 17.27 61.93
C THR A 3 0.52 17.71 60.48
N MET A 4 1.55 17.39 59.70
CA MET A 4 1.60 17.38 58.25
C MET A 4 0.71 16.25 57.74
N ILE A 5 -0.15 16.47 56.74
CA ILE A 5 -0.56 15.38 55.83
C ILE A 5 -0.52 15.89 54.39
N LEU A 6 0.45 15.33 53.70
CA LEU A 6 0.77 15.36 52.28
C LEU A 6 -0.38 14.72 51.48
N ALA A 7 -1.01 15.42 50.54
CA ALA A 7 -1.95 14.81 49.60
C ALA A 7 -1.26 14.58 48.26
N PHE A 8 -1.11 13.30 47.97
CA PHE A 8 -0.38 12.66 46.88
C PHE A 8 -0.86 13.11 45.49
N THR A 9 0.07 13.57 44.66
CA THR A 9 -0.12 13.74 43.22
C THR A 9 -0.28 12.37 42.56
N LEU A 10 -1.49 12.02 42.11
CA LEU A 10 -1.69 10.83 41.28
C LEU A 10 -1.41 11.18 39.81
N GLY A 11 -0.20 10.84 39.38
CA GLY A 11 0.25 10.96 38.01
C GLY A 11 -0.51 10.04 37.06
N ALA A 12 -0.75 10.54 35.85
CA ALA A 12 -1.33 9.82 34.74
C ALA A 12 -0.48 8.59 34.35
N ILE A 13 -1.13 7.45 34.17
CA ILE A 13 -0.59 6.36 33.36
C ILE A 13 -1.55 6.20 32.18
N ALA A 14 -1.29 6.92 31.10
CA ALA A 14 -1.88 6.62 29.81
C ALA A 14 -1.24 5.30 29.33
N PHE A 15 -2.03 4.24 29.27
CA PHE A 15 -1.64 3.01 28.58
C PHE A 15 -1.56 3.32 27.08
N ALA A 16 -0.39 3.76 26.61
CA ALA A 16 -0.07 3.81 25.20
C ALA A 16 0.18 2.37 24.74
N SER A 17 -0.89 1.64 24.38
CA SER A 17 -0.76 0.40 23.65
C SER A 17 -0.21 0.73 22.25
N PRO A 18 0.94 0.19 21.83
CA PRO A 18 1.34 0.27 20.43
C PRO A 18 0.43 -0.69 19.66
N VAL A 19 -0.71 -0.19 19.19
CA VAL A 19 -1.42 -0.86 18.11
C VAL A 19 -0.50 -0.78 16.90
N SER A 20 0.21 -1.87 16.61
CA SER A 20 0.86 -2.06 15.31
C SER A 20 -0.24 -2.01 14.26
N ALA A 21 -0.46 -0.83 13.68
CA ALA A 21 -1.33 -0.66 12.54
C ALA A 21 -0.66 -1.39 11.38
N PHE A 22 -1.02 -2.65 11.17
CA PHE A 22 -0.76 -3.31 9.90
C PHE A 22 -1.57 -2.52 8.86
N ALA A 23 -0.88 -1.74 8.04
CA ALA A 23 -1.51 -1.09 6.90
C ALA A 23 -2.18 -2.20 6.08
N ALA A 24 -3.48 -2.08 5.86
CA ALA A 24 -4.19 -2.97 4.97
C ALA A 24 -3.47 -2.98 3.62
N ALA A 25 -3.30 -4.15 3.02
CA ALA A 25 -2.76 -4.23 1.68
C ALA A 25 -3.59 -3.35 0.74
N THR A 26 -2.94 -2.57 -0.12
CA THR A 26 -3.63 -1.76 -1.12
C THR A 26 -4.46 -2.70 -2.02
N PRO A 27 -5.78 -2.49 -2.14
CA PRO A 27 -6.61 -3.26 -3.06
C PRO A 27 -6.04 -3.22 -4.49
N CYS A 28 -6.04 -4.36 -5.18
CA CYS A 28 -5.41 -4.47 -6.50
C CYS A 28 -6.07 -3.57 -7.57
N GLU A 29 -7.34 -3.20 -7.40
CA GLU A 29 -8.05 -2.30 -8.31
C GLU A 29 -7.50 -0.88 -8.27
N ASN A 30 -7.00 -0.44 -7.10
CA ASN A 30 -6.40 0.88 -6.96
C ASN A 30 -5.07 0.96 -7.71
N THR A 31 -4.22 -0.06 -7.56
CA THR A 31 -2.92 -0.12 -8.25
C THR A 31 -3.09 -0.35 -9.75
N LEU A 32 -4.10 -1.14 -10.17
CA LEU A 32 -4.48 -1.29 -11.57
C LEU A 32 -4.94 0.04 -12.18
N LYS A 33 -5.74 0.82 -11.44
CA LYS A 33 -6.17 2.15 -11.89
C LYS A 33 -4.98 3.10 -12.08
N GLU A 34 -4.02 3.08 -11.15
CA GLU A 34 -2.78 3.85 -11.27
C GLU A 34 -1.95 3.43 -12.49
N LEU A 35 -1.79 2.13 -12.71
CA LEU A 35 -1.11 1.59 -13.88
C LEU A 35 -1.75 2.09 -15.18
N ARG A 36 -3.08 1.99 -15.31
CA ARG A 36 -3.79 2.46 -16.52
C ARG A 36 -3.66 3.96 -16.74
N ALA A 37 -3.65 4.75 -15.67
CA ALA A 37 -3.40 6.18 -15.76
C ALA A 37 -1.96 6.47 -16.22
N ALA A 38 -0.98 5.72 -15.71
CA ALA A 38 0.39 5.79 -16.17
C ALA A 38 0.53 5.43 -17.65
N GLU A 39 -0.07 4.31 -18.09
CA GLU A 39 -0.09 3.86 -19.47
C GLU A 39 -0.66 4.91 -20.42
N ALA A 40 -1.80 5.50 -20.08
CA ALA A 40 -2.44 6.53 -20.91
C ALA A 40 -1.57 7.79 -21.12
N SER A 41 -0.64 8.05 -20.21
CA SER A 41 0.28 9.20 -20.26
C SER A 41 1.68 8.86 -20.81
N ALA A 42 2.02 7.58 -20.92
CA ALA A 42 3.37 7.14 -21.23
C ALA A 42 3.63 7.09 -22.74
N LYS A 43 4.81 7.57 -23.15
CA LYS A 43 5.34 7.38 -24.50
C LYS A 43 6.48 6.35 -24.43
N VAL A 44 6.15 5.09 -24.71
CA VAL A 44 7.10 3.97 -24.68
C VAL A 44 7.12 3.23 -26.01
N SER A 45 8.16 2.43 -26.23
CA SER A 45 8.31 1.59 -27.43
C SER A 45 7.18 0.55 -27.51
N ASP A 46 6.89 0.02 -28.71
CA ASP A 46 5.87 -1.03 -28.86
C ASP A 46 6.25 -2.33 -28.13
N ALA A 47 7.55 -2.61 -28.02
CA ALA A 47 8.04 -3.72 -27.21
C ALA A 47 7.70 -3.55 -25.73
N ASP A 48 7.85 -2.34 -25.20
CA ASP A 48 7.54 -2.05 -23.81
C ASP A 48 6.03 -1.99 -23.56
N LYS A 49 5.23 -1.46 -24.51
CA LYS A 49 3.76 -1.58 -24.45
C LYS A 49 3.32 -3.04 -24.33
N LYS A 50 3.93 -3.92 -25.12
CA LYS A 50 3.61 -5.35 -25.04
C LYS A 50 3.96 -5.95 -23.68
N LYS A 51 5.15 -5.63 -23.13
CA LYS A 51 5.55 -6.11 -21.79
C LYS A 51 4.58 -5.61 -20.71
N VAL A 52 4.18 -4.34 -20.78
CA VAL A 52 3.23 -3.73 -19.86
C VAL A 52 1.88 -4.44 -19.95
N SER A 53 1.33 -4.65 -21.15
CA SER A 53 0.07 -5.38 -21.35
C SER A 53 0.13 -6.83 -20.83
N ASP A 54 1.24 -7.53 -21.05
CA ASP A 54 1.43 -8.90 -20.55
C ASP A 54 1.48 -8.93 -19.00
N LEU A 55 2.06 -7.91 -18.37
CA LEU A 55 2.12 -7.77 -16.91
C LEU A 55 0.76 -7.35 -16.32
N GLU A 56 0.07 -6.41 -16.96
CA GLU A 56 -1.29 -5.98 -16.58
C GLU A 56 -2.25 -7.18 -16.63
N ALA A 57 -2.23 -7.98 -17.70
CA ALA A 57 -3.07 -9.16 -17.84
C ALA A 57 -2.83 -10.18 -16.72
N LYS A 58 -1.56 -10.46 -16.39
CA LYS A 58 -1.20 -11.32 -15.24
C LYS A 58 -1.67 -10.73 -13.93
N GLY A 59 -1.50 -9.43 -13.74
CA GLY A 59 -1.96 -8.73 -12.55
C GLY A 59 -3.48 -8.82 -12.38
N ILE A 60 -4.24 -8.63 -13.46
CA ILE A 60 -5.71 -8.78 -13.48
C ILE A 60 -6.13 -10.21 -13.13
N GLU A 61 -5.46 -11.23 -13.68
CA GLU A 61 -5.74 -12.62 -13.34
C GLU A 61 -5.56 -12.89 -11.84
N ARG A 62 -4.47 -12.36 -11.23
CA ARG A 62 -4.25 -12.48 -9.78
C ARG A 62 -5.26 -11.67 -8.97
N CYS A 63 -5.60 -10.48 -9.43
CA CYS A 63 -6.56 -9.57 -8.79
C CYS A 63 -7.96 -10.20 -8.74
N ASN A 64 -8.42 -10.77 -9.85
CA ASN A 64 -9.69 -11.51 -9.91
C ASN A 64 -9.70 -12.77 -9.04
N ALA A 65 -8.54 -13.27 -8.62
CA ALA A 65 -8.39 -14.39 -7.71
C ALA A 65 -8.21 -13.96 -6.24
N ASP A 66 -8.55 -12.71 -5.92
CA ASP A 66 -8.37 -12.05 -4.61
C ASP A 66 -6.92 -12.11 -4.09
N ASP A 67 -5.96 -12.26 -5.00
CA ASP A 67 -4.53 -12.29 -4.68
C ASP A 67 -3.88 -10.94 -4.94
N ASP A 68 -4.28 -9.99 -4.10
CA ASP A 68 -3.85 -8.59 -4.19
C ASP A 68 -2.33 -8.45 -4.19
N LYS A 69 -1.64 -9.27 -3.39
CA LYS A 69 -0.20 -9.19 -3.27
C LYS A 69 0.49 -9.48 -4.59
N ARG A 70 0.17 -10.62 -5.24
CA ARG A 70 0.79 -10.96 -6.52
C ARG A 70 0.31 -10.06 -7.65
N ALA A 71 -0.94 -9.60 -7.60
CA ALA A 71 -1.44 -8.61 -8.56
C ALA A 71 -0.60 -7.32 -8.51
N ASN A 72 -0.45 -6.76 -7.31
CA ASN A 72 0.33 -5.55 -7.06
C ASN A 72 1.80 -5.72 -7.46
N ASP A 73 2.39 -6.89 -7.24
CA ASP A 73 3.77 -7.19 -7.67
C ASP A 73 3.91 -7.14 -9.21
N PHE A 74 2.90 -7.61 -9.98
CA PHE A 74 2.90 -7.49 -11.44
C PHE A 74 2.67 -6.06 -11.91
N PHE A 75 1.73 -5.33 -11.30
CA PHE A 75 1.47 -3.94 -11.65
C PHE A 75 2.67 -3.04 -11.35
N ALA A 76 3.39 -3.28 -10.24
CA ALA A 76 4.63 -2.58 -9.93
C ALA A 76 5.75 -2.86 -10.95
N GLN A 77 5.82 -4.07 -11.50
CA GLN A 77 6.74 -4.38 -12.60
C GLN A 77 6.35 -3.62 -13.87
N ALA A 78 5.05 -3.54 -14.19
CA ALA A 78 4.57 -2.79 -15.35
C ALA A 78 4.88 -1.29 -15.22
N MET A 79 4.68 -0.72 -14.02
CA MET A 79 5.04 0.66 -13.70
C MET A 79 6.53 0.95 -13.94
N LYS A 80 7.44 0.04 -13.56
CA LYS A 80 8.88 0.18 -13.85
C LYS A 80 9.17 0.20 -15.35
N VAL A 81 8.46 -0.59 -16.15
CA VAL A 81 8.60 -0.58 -17.63
C VAL A 81 8.14 0.76 -18.21
N LEU A 82 7.13 1.39 -17.60
CA LEU A 82 6.67 2.74 -17.96
C LEU A 82 7.59 3.86 -17.45
N GLY A 83 8.65 3.53 -16.69
CA GLY A 83 9.55 4.50 -16.06
C GLY A 83 8.92 5.27 -14.89
N LYS A 84 7.92 4.68 -14.23
CA LYS A 84 7.30 5.19 -12.99
C LYS A 84 7.99 4.64 -11.75
#